data_AF-A0A9X9SQJ8-F1
#
_entry.id   AF-A0A9X9SQJ8-F1
#
_cell.length_a   1.000
_cell.length_b   1.000
_cell.length_c   1.000
_cell.angle_alpha   90.00
_cell.angle_beta   90.00
_cell.angle_gamma   90.00
#
_symmetry.space_group_name_H-M   'P 1'
#
loop_
_entity.id
_entity.type
_entity.pdbx_description
1 polymer ?
#
loop_
_entity_poly.entity_id
_entity_poly.type
_entity_poly.pdbx_seq_one_letter_code
_entity_poly.pdbx_strand_id
1 'polypeptide(L)'
;MQEFLNLPKQIQLRQLVRFVTITLGSSIFPFMAMYYTTYFGTFWTGLLMMITSLMGFVGTLYGGHLSDALGRKKVIMIGSVGTTLGWFLTILANLPNAAIPWLTFAGI
;
A
#
# COMPACT_ATOMS: atom_id res chain seq x y z
N MET A 1 9.49 -26.62 1.03
CA MET A 1 8.21 -26.45 0.31
C MET A 1 7.12 -27.40 0.78
N GLN A 2 7.43 -28.65 1.16
CA GLN A 2 6.43 -29.62 1.64
C GLN A 2 5.68 -29.17 2.90
N GLU A 3 6.34 -28.48 3.84
CA GLU A 3 5.68 -27.94 5.04
C GLU A 3 4.64 -26.84 4.73
N PHE A 4 4.86 -26.02 3.71
CA PHE A 4 3.89 -25.00 3.29
C PHE A 4 2.64 -25.64 2.72
N LEU A 5 2.80 -26.69 1.91
CA LEU A 5 1.70 -27.43 1.28
C LEU A 5 0.87 -28.25 2.29
N ASN A 6 1.43 -28.56 3.46
CA ASN A 6 0.72 -29.23 4.56
C ASN A 6 -0.12 -28.30 5.45
N LEU A 7 -0.01 -26.98 5.27
CA LEU A 7 -0.82 -26.02 6.02
C LEU A 7 -2.31 -26.04 5.60
N PRO A 8 -3.23 -25.60 6.47
CA PRO A 8 -4.60 -25.33 6.09
C PRO A 8 -4.68 -24.38 4.89
N LYS A 9 -5.54 -24.70 3.90
CA LYS A 9 -5.70 -23.92 2.65
C LYS A 9 -5.89 -22.42 2.87
N GLN A 10 -6.55 -22.02 3.97
CA GLN A 10 -6.76 -20.62 4.33
C GLN A 10 -5.45 -19.86 4.63
N ILE A 11 -4.50 -20.51 5.29
CA ILE A 11 -3.20 -19.91 5.62
C ILE A 11 -2.35 -19.80 4.37
N GLN A 12 -2.34 -20.83 3.52
CA GLN A 12 -1.64 -20.81 2.24
C GLN A 12 -2.12 -19.66 1.35
N LEU A 13 -3.44 -19.53 1.17
CA LEU A 13 -4.03 -18.46 0.36
C LEU A 13 -3.67 -17.09 0.91
N ARG A 14 -3.72 -16.91 2.23
CA ARG A 14 -3.37 -15.64 2.86
C ARG A 14 -1.90 -15.28 2.67
N GLN A 15 -0.99 -16.23 2.83
CA GLN A 15 0.44 -15.96 2.62
C GLN A 15 0.75 -15.67 1.16
N LEU A 16 0.09 -16.37 0.23
CA LEU A 16 0.21 -16.10 -1.20
C LEU A 16 -0.25 -14.67 -1.54
N VAL A 17 -1.45 -14.27 -1.09
CA VAL A 17 -1.96 -12.91 -1.30
C VAL A 17 -1.00 -11.88 -0.69
N ARG A 18 -0.57 -12.09 0.55
CA ARG A 18 0.38 -11.20 1.23
C ARG A 18 1.70 -11.09 0.48
N PHE A 19 2.21 -12.20 -0.05
CA PHE A 19 3.42 -12.22 -0.86
C PHE A 19 3.26 -11.34 -2.09
N VAL A 20 2.22 -11.57 -2.90
CA VAL A 20 1.96 -10.77 -4.11
C VAL A 20 1.83 -9.28 -3.79
N THR A 21 1.03 -8.93 -2.76
CA THR A 21 0.82 -7.52 -2.40
C THR A 21 2.09 -6.82 -1.92
N ILE A 22 2.88 -7.48 -1.06
CA ILE A 22 4.12 -6.88 -0.54
C ILE A 22 5.17 -6.78 -1.65
N THR A 23 5.32 -7.80 -2.49
CA THR A 23 6.26 -7.75 -3.62
C THR A 23 5.95 -6.58 -4.54
N LEU A 24 4.69 -6.45 -5.00
CA LEU A 24 4.28 -5.36 -5.87
C LEU A 24 4.51 -3.98 -5.22
N GLY A 25 4.08 -3.81 -3.97
CA GLY A 25 4.28 -2.54 -3.24
C GLY A 25 5.75 -2.19 -3.09
N SER A 26 6.59 -3.16 -2.68
CA SER A 26 8.03 -2.97 -2.50
C SER A 26 8.79 -2.67 -3.78
N SER A 27 8.29 -3.14 -4.93
CA SER A 27 8.87 -2.82 -6.24
C SER A 27 8.56 -1.39 -6.67
N ILE A 28 7.40 -0.84 -6.31
CA ILE A 28 6.97 0.49 -6.76
C ILE A 28 7.49 1.59 -5.83
N PHE A 29 7.49 1.37 -4.52
CA PHE A 29 7.79 2.40 -3.51
C PHE A 29 9.14 3.10 -3.68
N PRO A 30 10.26 2.41 -4.00
CA PRO A 30 11.56 3.07 -4.22
C PRO A 30 11.53 4.07 -5.38
N PHE A 31 10.74 3.81 -6.42
CA PHE A 31 10.62 4.69 -7.57
C PHE A 31 9.74 5.92 -7.28
N MET A 32 8.92 5.89 -6.23
CA MET A 32 8.06 7.02 -5.85
C MET A 32 8.88 8.21 -5.33
N ALA A 33 9.98 7.96 -4.63
CA ALA A 33 10.91 9.03 -4.25
C ALA A 33 11.53 9.71 -5.48
N MET A 34 11.88 8.92 -6.50
CA MET A 34 12.39 9.46 -7.77
C MET A 34 11.31 10.27 -8.49
N TYR A 35 10.08 9.74 -8.56
CA TYR A 35 8.92 10.43 -9.14
C TYR A 35 8.66 11.77 -8.45
N TYR A 36 8.53 11.81 -7.12
CA TYR A 36 8.27 13.06 -6.42
C TYR A 36 9.41 14.07 -6.55
N THR A 37 10.66 13.61 -6.62
CA THR A 37 11.80 14.53 -6.82
C THR A 37 11.73 15.23 -8.16
N THR A 38 11.25 14.56 -9.22
CA THR A 38 11.10 15.17 -10.55
C THR A 38 10.02 16.26 -10.61
N TYR A 39 8.97 16.18 -9.79
CA TYR A 39 7.85 17.15 -9.82
C TYR A 39 7.92 18.20 -8.71
N PHE A 40 8.37 17.84 -7.51
CA PHE A 40 8.33 18.70 -6.30
C PHE A 40 9.71 19.16 -5.82
N GLY A 41 10.79 18.54 -6.31
CA GLY A 41 12.14 18.77 -5.82
C GLY A 41 12.47 17.96 -4.56
N THR A 42 13.74 17.96 -4.17
CA THR A 42 14.31 17.08 -3.13
C THR A 42 13.78 17.38 -1.73
N PHE A 43 13.65 18.66 -1.36
CA PHE A 43 13.18 19.06 -0.02
C PHE A 43 11.74 18.59 0.24
N TRP A 44 10.82 18.90 -0.67
CA TRP A 44 9.41 18.51 -0.54
C TRP A 44 9.22 17.00 -0.61
N THR A 45 10.00 16.30 -1.44
CA THR A 45 9.96 14.84 -1.52
C THR A 45 10.31 14.18 -0.20
N GLY A 46 11.35 14.65 0.49
CA GLY A 46 11.71 14.13 1.81
C GLY A 46 10.58 14.29 2.83
N LEU A 47 9.94 15.46 2.84
CA LEU A 47 8.81 15.75 3.73
C LEU A 47 7.59 14.87 3.40
N LEU A 48 7.25 14.72 2.11
CA LEU A 48 6.15 13.86 1.67
C LEU A 48 6.38 12.39 2.06
N MET A 49 7.59 11.85 1.83
CA MET A 49 7.93 10.48 2.19
C MET A 49 7.91 10.24 3.71
N MET A 50 8.30 11.25 4.50
CA MET A 50 8.19 11.20 5.95
C MET A 50 6.73 11.12 6.40
N ILE A 51 5.85 11.93 5.82
CA ILE A 51 4.41 11.89 6.09
C ILE A 51 3.82 10.53 5.70
N THR A 52 4.14 10.00 4.52
CA THR A 52 3.66 8.67 4.08
C THR A 52 4.07 7.58 5.07
N SER A 53 5.33 7.62 5.54
CA SER A 53 5.83 6.65 6.52
C SER A 53 5.10 6.76 7.87
N LEU A 54 4.83 7.98 8.33
CA LEU A 54 4.09 8.23 9.57
C LEU A 54 2.64 7.75 9.46
N MET A 55 1.97 8.03 8.33
CA MET A 55 0.61 7.57 8.06
C MET A 55 0.54 6.04 7.99
N GLY A 56 1.53 5.38 7.37
CA GLY A 56 1.65 3.92 7.38
C GLY A 56 1.81 3.35 8.79
N PHE A 57 2.65 3.97 9.62
CA PHE A 57 2.82 3.59 11.02
C PHE A 57 1.51 3.70 11.80
N VAL A 58 0.83 4.86 11.74
CA VAL A 58 -0.47 5.07 12.41
C VAL A 58 -1.52 4.07 11.88
N GLY A 59 -1.54 3.82 10.58
CA GLY A 59 -2.44 2.87 9.93
C GLY A 59 -2.23 1.43 10.42
N THR A 60 -0.98 1.01 10.65
CA THR A 60 -0.69 -0.33 11.19
C THR A 60 -1.12 -0.49 12.64
N LEU A 61 -0.93 0.54 13.48
CA LEU A 61 -1.41 0.54 14.87
C LEU A 61 -2.94 0.48 14.92
N TYR A 62 -3.61 1.39 14.22
CA TYR A 62 -5.06 1.47 14.24
C TYR A 62 -5.71 0.25 13.57
N GLY A 63 -5.14 -0.21 12.45
CA GLY A 63 -5.59 -1.42 11.77
C GLY A 63 -5.40 -2.69 12.61
N GLY A 64 -4.36 -2.74 13.43
CA GLY A 64 -4.15 -3.80 14.42
C GLY A 64 -5.26 -3.81 15.47
N HIS A 65 -5.50 -2.67 16.11
CA HIS A 65 -6.58 -2.53 17.10
C HIS A 65 -7.96 -2.88 16.52
N LEU A 66 -8.24 -2.38 15.31
CA LEU A 66 -9.50 -2.64 14.61
C LEU A 66 -9.66 -4.13 14.26
N SER A 67 -8.57 -4.81 13.91
CA SER A 67 -8.57 -6.26 13.62
C SER A 67 -8.97 -7.09 14.83
N ASP A 68 -8.58 -6.65 16.03
CA ASP A 68 -8.90 -7.33 17.27
C ASP A 68 -10.34 -7.04 17.71
N ALA A 69 -10.85 -5.83 17.48
CA ALA A 69 -12.21 -5.43 17.85
C ALA A 69 -13.31 -5.93 16.88
N LEU A 70 -13.13 -5.77 15.56
CA LEU A 70 -14.15 -6.11 14.54
C LEU A 70 -13.98 -7.51 13.95
N GLY A 71 -12.85 -8.17 14.23
CA GLY A 71 -12.47 -9.46 13.69
C GLY A 71 -11.62 -9.35 12.41
N ARG A 72 -10.55 -10.15 12.39
CA ARG A 72 -9.47 -10.12 11.38
C ARG A 72 -9.93 -10.17 9.91
N LYS A 73 -10.92 -11.00 9.59
CA LYS A 73 -11.38 -11.19 8.19
C LYS A 73 -12.00 -9.92 7.60
N LYS A 74 -12.80 -9.19 8.39
CA LYS A 74 -13.47 -7.96 7.95
C LYS A 74 -12.46 -6.85 7.71
N VAL A 75 -11.52 -6.67 8.64
CA VAL A 75 -10.49 -5.63 8.53
C VAL A 75 -9.57 -5.87 7.34
N ILE A 76 -9.18 -7.13 7.09
CA ILE A 76 -8.41 -7.46 5.87
C ILE A 76 -9.20 -7.12 4.60
N MET A 77 -10.49 -7.44 4.54
CA MET A 77 -11.31 -7.15 3.35
C MET A 77 -11.45 -5.63 3.11
N ILE A 78 -11.78 -4.87 4.15
CA ILE A 78 -11.90 -3.41 4.08
C ILE A 78 -10.56 -2.78 3.68
N GLY A 79 -9.46 -3.22 4.29
CA GLY A 79 -8.12 -2.75 3.95
C GLY A 79 -7.77 -3.06 2.49
N SER A 80 -8.08 -4.26 2.01
CA SER A 80 -7.81 -4.67 0.62
C SER A 80 -8.58 -3.82 -0.39
N VAL A 81 -9.84 -3.48 -0.09
CA VAL A 81 -10.65 -2.57 -0.92
C VAL A 81 -10.05 -1.17 -0.91
N GLY A 82 -9.66 -0.66 0.26
CA GLY A 82 -9.00 0.65 0.39
C GLY A 82 -7.69 0.73 -0.41
N THR A 83 -6.83 -0.28 -0.29
CA THR A 83 -5.58 -0.35 -1.06
C THR A 83 -5.84 -0.45 -2.57
N THR A 84 -6.85 -1.19 -2.99
CA THR A 84 -7.22 -1.30 -4.42
C THR A 84 -7.70 0.05 -4.97
N LEU A 85 -8.50 0.79 -4.20
CA LEU A 85 -8.95 2.13 -4.57
C LEU A 85 -7.78 3.12 -4.64
N GLY A 86 -6.83 3.06 -3.69
CA GLY A 86 -5.62 3.88 -3.72
C GLY A 86 -4.76 3.65 -4.96
N TRP A 87 -4.52 2.38 -5.31
CA TRP A 87 -3.82 2.01 -6.54
C TRP A 87 -4.59 2.44 -7.80
N PHE A 88 -5.92 2.37 -7.78
CA PHE A 88 -6.74 2.84 -8.89
C PHE A 88 -6.63 4.36 -9.08
N LEU A 89 -6.65 5.13 -7.97
CA LEU A 89 -6.46 6.58 -8.00
C LEU A 89 -5.08 6.98 -8.52
N THR A 90 -4.01 6.27 -8.12
CA THR A 90 -2.65 6.51 -8.63
C THR A 90 -2.54 6.23 -10.12
N ILE A 91 -3.23 5.20 -10.65
CA ILE A 91 -3.30 4.96 -12.09
C ILE A 91 -4.02 6.10 -12.82
N LEU A 92 -5.18 6.53 -12.31
CA LEU A 92 -5.92 7.65 -12.90
C LEU A 92 -5.14 8.97 -12.87
N ALA A 93 -4.36 9.20 -11.80
CA ALA A 93 -3.50 10.37 -11.64
C ALA A 93 -2.36 10.45 -12.66
N ASN A 94 -1.96 9.32 -13.24
CA ASN A 94 -0.83 9.21 -14.16
C ASN A 94 -1.27 8.92 -15.60
N LEU A 95 -2.52 9.25 -15.95
CA LEU A 95 -3.00 9.11 -17.33
C LEU A 95 -2.28 10.11 -18.28
N PRO A 96 -2.03 9.72 -19.55
CA PRO A 96 -1.16 10.43 -20.49
C PRO A 96 -1.45 11.92 -20.71
N ASN A 97 -2.69 12.36 -20.48
CA ASN A 97 -3.13 13.72 -20.78
C ASN A 97 -3.24 14.64 -19.54
N ALA A 98 -3.04 14.14 -18.32
CA ALA A 98 -3.03 14.95 -17.10
C ALA A 98 -2.33 14.20 -15.94
N ALA A 99 -1.02 14.36 -15.82
CA ALA A 99 -0.30 13.90 -14.63
C ALA A 99 -0.58 14.86 -13.47
N ILE A 100 -1.23 14.36 -12.41
CA ILE A 100 -1.53 15.15 -11.19
C ILE A 100 -0.76 14.52 -10.03
N PRO A 101 0.50 14.96 -9.76
CA PRO A 101 1.37 14.32 -8.76
C PRO A 101 0.80 14.32 -7.34
N TRP A 102 -0.02 15.32 -7.00
CA TRP A 102 -0.74 15.38 -5.72
C TRP A 102 -1.78 14.27 -5.56
N LEU A 103 -2.45 13.88 -6.65
CA LEU A 103 -3.43 12.79 -6.64
C LEU A 103 -2.72 11.44 -6.51
N THR A 104 -1.53 11.30 -7.11
CA THR A 104 -0.63 10.15 -6.91
C THR A 104 -0.24 10.01 -5.45
N PHE A 105 0.09 11.12 -4.78
CA PHE A 105 0.43 11.13 -3.35
C PHE A 105 -0.75 10.75 -2.46
N ALA A 106 -1.96 11.21 -2.77
CA ALA A 106 -3.15 10.86 -1.99
C ALA A 106 -3.58 9.40 -2.17
N GLY A 107 -3.26 8.77 -3.31
CA GLY A 107 -3.60 7.39 -3.59
C GLY A 107 -2.63 6.35 -3.02
N ILE A 108 -1.43 6.75 -2.61
CA ILE A 108 -0.36 5.85 -2.12
C ILE A 108 -0.29 5.79 -0.60
#